data_AF-A0A067FAU8-F1
#
_entry.id   AF-A0A067FAU8-F1
#
_cell.length_a   1.000
_cell.length_b   1.000
_cell.length_c   1.000
_cell.angle_alpha   90.00
_cell.angle_beta   90.00
_cell.angle_gamma   90.00
#
_symmetry.space_group_name_H-M   'P 1'
#
loop_
_entity.id
_entity.type
_entity.pdbx_description
1 polymer ?
#
loop_
_entity_poly.entity_id
_entity_poly.type
_entity_poly.pdbx_seq_one_letter_code
_entity_poly.pdbx_strand_id
1 'polypeptide(L)'
;MPLSTGCLTSLVVHLYVCQVKLLNFLILSFLFSTSQLLLLTHYNSLGLQAPKPSSGPHKSRECLPLILVLRNRLKYALTYREVIAILMQRHVLVDGKVRTDKTYPAGFMDVVSIPKTNENFRLLYDTKGRFRLHSLRDEEAKFKLCKVRSVQFGQKGIPYINTYDGRTIRYPDPLIKANDTIKLDLEENKITDFIKFDVGNIVMVTGGRNRGRVGIIKNREKHKGSFETIHIQDALGHEFATRLGNVFTIGKGSKPWVSLPKGKGIKLSIIEEARKRQAAQAAA
;
A
#
# COMPACT_ATOMS: atom_id res chain seq x y z
N MET A 1 -47.61 58.10 25.73
CA MET A 1 -46.36 57.43 26.16
C MET A 1 -46.22 56.15 25.35
N PRO A 2 -44.99 55.81 24.92
CA PRO A 2 -44.72 55.22 23.60
C PRO A 2 -44.84 53.69 23.54
N LEU A 3 -45.01 53.20 22.31
CA LEU A 3 -45.04 51.81 21.88
C LEU A 3 -43.76 51.04 22.24
N SER A 4 -43.90 49.83 22.79
CA SER A 4 -42.82 48.83 22.87
C SER A 4 -42.91 47.83 21.71
N THR A 5 -42.25 48.18 20.61
CA THR A 5 -41.96 47.34 19.46
C THR A 5 -40.87 46.31 19.79
N GLY A 6 -41.23 45.19 20.43
CA GLY A 6 -40.23 44.25 20.94
C GLY A 6 -40.52 42.74 20.84
N CYS A 7 -41.64 42.31 20.24
CA CYS A 7 -41.99 40.88 20.23
C CYS A 7 -42.13 40.22 18.84
N LEU A 8 -42.15 41.00 17.74
CA LEU A 8 -42.37 40.47 16.39
C LEU A 8 -41.10 40.23 15.55
N THR A 9 -39.92 40.67 15.99
CA THR A 9 -38.67 40.50 15.22
C THR A 9 -37.88 39.21 15.53
N SER A 10 -38.19 38.50 16.63
CA SER A 10 -37.50 37.24 16.98
C SER A 10 -38.08 36.01 16.26
N LEU A 11 -39.39 35.96 16.04
CA LEU A 11 -40.08 34.85 15.37
C LEU A 11 -39.79 34.79 13.87
N VAL A 12 -39.61 35.93 13.19
CA VAL A 12 -39.34 35.98 11.74
C VAL A 12 -37.93 35.45 11.41
N VAL A 13 -36.93 35.73 12.25
CA VAL A 13 -35.55 35.24 12.06
C VAL A 13 -35.47 33.74 12.30
N HIS A 14 -36.24 33.20 13.25
CA HIS A 14 -36.26 31.77 13.55
C HIS A 14 -36.97 30.93 12.46
N LEU A 15 -37.99 31.49 11.79
CA LEU A 15 -38.64 30.85 10.65
C LEU A 15 -37.79 30.88 9.37
N TYR A 16 -37.02 31.96 9.12
CA TYR A 16 -36.16 32.07 7.94
C TYR A 16 -34.96 31.11 7.98
N VAL A 17 -34.31 30.94 9.15
CA VAL A 17 -33.19 29.97 9.29
C VAL A 17 -33.68 28.51 9.16
N CYS A 18 -34.94 28.24 9.53
CA CYS A 18 -35.54 26.92 9.38
C CYS A 18 -35.92 26.61 7.92
N GLN A 19 -36.45 27.59 7.17
CA GLN A 19 -36.76 27.41 5.74
C GLN A 19 -35.53 27.21 4.85
N VAL A 20 -34.42 27.92 5.09
CA VAL A 20 -33.18 27.75 4.29
C VAL A 20 -32.50 26.40 4.58
N LYS A 21 -32.60 25.87 5.81
CA LYS A 21 -32.12 24.51 6.13
C LYS A 21 -32.99 23.41 5.53
N LEU A 22 -34.32 23.57 5.48
CA LEU A 22 -35.20 22.60 4.83
C LEU A 22 -35.03 22.60 3.30
N LEU A 23 -34.82 23.78 2.68
CA LEU A 23 -34.66 23.88 1.23
C LEU A 23 -33.33 23.27 0.75
N ASN A 24 -32.24 23.42 1.52
CA ASN A 24 -30.97 22.76 1.23
C ASN A 24 -31.00 21.23 1.49
N PHE A 25 -31.93 20.75 2.32
CA PHE A 25 -32.14 19.32 2.54
C PHE A 25 -32.96 18.67 1.42
N LEU A 26 -33.92 19.40 0.86
CA LEU A 26 -34.76 18.96 -0.27
C LEU A 26 -34.06 19.04 -1.63
N ILE A 27 -33.10 19.95 -1.82
CA ILE A 27 -32.32 20.02 -3.07
C ILE A 27 -31.22 18.94 -3.11
N LEU A 28 -30.73 18.48 -1.96
CA LEU A 28 -29.76 17.37 -1.91
C LEU A 28 -30.40 15.98 -2.09
N SER A 29 -31.71 15.85 -1.86
CA SER A 29 -32.44 14.58 -2.03
C SER A 29 -32.96 14.35 -3.45
N PHE A 30 -32.95 15.36 -4.32
CA PHE A 30 -33.48 15.27 -5.69
C PHE A 30 -32.44 15.04 -6.79
N LEU A 31 -31.13 15.07 -6.48
CA LEU A 31 -30.04 14.85 -7.45
C LEU A 31 -29.26 13.55 -7.26
N PHE A 32 -29.66 12.69 -6.32
CA PHE A 32 -29.09 11.35 -6.17
C PHE A 32 -30.15 10.29 -6.50
N SER A 33 -30.12 9.86 -7.77
CA SER A 33 -30.70 8.62 -8.26
C SER A 33 -30.67 7.53 -7.18
N THR A 34 -31.86 7.10 -6.79
CA THR A 34 -32.22 6.22 -5.68
C THR A 34 -31.72 4.77 -5.81
N SER A 35 -30.70 4.50 -6.64
CA SER A 35 -30.09 3.17 -6.78
C SER A 35 -28.68 3.03 -6.17
N GLN A 36 -28.06 4.14 -5.72
CA GLN A 36 -26.66 4.10 -5.26
C GLN A 36 -26.48 4.26 -3.74
N LEU A 37 -27.53 4.67 -3.01
CA LEU A 37 -27.51 4.75 -1.54
C LEU A 37 -27.82 3.40 -0.85
N LEU A 38 -28.48 2.47 -1.54
CA LEU A 38 -28.88 1.17 -0.97
C LEU A 38 -27.76 0.11 -0.95
N LEU A 39 -26.61 0.38 -1.59
CA LEU A 39 -25.43 -0.49 -1.58
C LEU A 39 -24.39 -0.12 -0.52
N LEU A 40 -24.53 1.03 0.15
CA LEU A 40 -23.62 1.44 1.24
C LEU A 40 -24.14 1.03 2.63
N THR A 41 -25.43 0.75 2.77
CA THR A 41 -26.04 0.33 4.05
C THR A 41 -25.95 -1.17 4.31
N HIS A 42 -25.60 -1.99 3.32
CA HIS A 42 -25.51 -3.45 3.46
C HIS A 42 -24.11 -4.04 3.72
N TYR A 43 -23.06 -3.22 3.91
CA TYR A 43 -21.68 -3.72 4.03
C TYR A 43 -20.85 -3.18 5.21
N ASN A 44 -21.49 -2.83 6.34
CA ASN A 44 -20.81 -2.53 7.61
C ASN A 44 -21.28 -3.43 8.77
N SER A 45 -21.64 -4.69 8.50
CA SER A 45 -22.22 -5.60 9.50
C SER A 45 -21.21 -6.30 10.44
N LEU A 46 -19.91 -5.99 10.37
CA LEU A 46 -18.86 -6.71 11.10
C LEU A 46 -18.13 -5.89 12.19
N GLY A 47 -18.60 -4.69 12.51
CA GLY A 47 -18.15 -3.88 13.65
C GLY A 47 -17.74 -2.45 13.29
N LEU A 48 -17.88 -1.52 14.26
CA LEU A 48 -17.65 -0.08 14.09
C LEU A 48 -16.15 0.29 13.96
N GLN A 49 -15.24 -0.56 14.48
CA GLN A 49 -13.83 -0.23 14.64
C GLN A 49 -12.92 -1.18 13.85
N ALA A 50 -11.95 -0.59 13.15
CA ALA A 50 -10.85 -1.31 12.51
C ALA A 50 -9.59 -1.30 13.42
N PRO A 51 -8.76 -2.35 13.38
CA PRO A 51 -7.51 -2.37 14.14
C PRO A 51 -6.57 -1.30 13.58
N LYS A 52 -6.29 -0.28 14.39
CA LYS A 52 -5.32 0.76 14.06
C LYS A 52 -3.91 0.17 14.14
N PRO A 53 -3.09 0.29 13.08
CA PRO A 53 -1.70 -0.16 13.13
C PRO A 53 -0.90 0.59 14.20
N SER A 54 -0.01 -0.11 14.88
CA SER A 54 0.97 0.49 15.78
C SER A 54 2.01 1.30 15.00
N SER A 55 2.68 2.24 15.66
CA SER A 55 3.82 2.94 15.05
C SER A 55 4.96 1.95 14.84
N GLY A 56 5.47 1.87 13.61
CA GLY A 56 6.46 0.86 13.25
C GLY A 56 7.14 1.17 11.91
N PRO A 57 7.66 0.16 11.20
CA PRO A 57 8.45 0.35 9.98
C PRO A 57 7.69 1.07 8.86
N HIS A 58 6.41 0.74 8.68
CA HIS A 58 5.60 1.23 7.58
C HIS A 58 4.59 2.29 8.00
N LYS A 59 4.23 3.18 7.06
CA LYS A 59 3.19 4.19 7.28
C LYS A 59 1.83 3.53 7.46
N SER A 60 0.99 4.11 8.33
CA SER A 60 -0.36 3.59 8.64
C SER A 60 -1.29 3.43 7.43
N ARG A 61 -1.11 4.23 6.37
CA ARG A 61 -1.90 4.16 5.12
C ARG A 61 -1.33 3.18 4.08
N GLU A 62 -0.11 2.71 4.29
CA GLU A 62 0.66 1.86 3.36
C GLU A 62 1.06 0.54 4.03
N CYS A 63 0.28 0.09 5.01
CA CYS A 63 0.53 -1.15 5.74
C CYS A 63 -0.73 -2.00 5.91
N LEU A 64 -0.52 -3.26 6.26
CA LEU A 64 -1.52 -4.24 6.62
C LEU A 64 -1.12 -4.87 7.96
N PRO A 65 -1.88 -4.62 9.05
CA PRO A 65 -1.52 -5.13 10.36
C PRO A 65 -1.60 -6.67 10.42
N LEU A 66 -0.75 -7.30 11.23
CA LEU A 66 -0.65 -8.76 11.35
C LEU A 66 -1.98 -9.46 11.66
N ILE A 67 -2.84 -8.81 12.45
CA ILE A 67 -4.17 -9.34 12.72
C ILE A 67 -5.02 -9.55 11.46
N LEU A 68 -4.92 -8.64 10.47
CA LEU A 68 -5.62 -8.77 9.21
C LEU A 68 -4.95 -9.78 8.28
N VAL A 69 -3.62 -9.97 8.39
CA VAL A 69 -2.89 -11.04 7.68
C VAL A 69 -3.43 -12.40 8.10
N LEU A 70 -3.41 -12.70 9.40
CA LEU A 70 -3.72 -14.02 9.94
C LEU A 70 -5.21 -14.35 9.84
N ARG A 71 -6.09 -13.38 10.11
CA ARG A 71 -7.54 -13.59 10.12
C ARG A 71 -8.17 -13.52 8.73
N ASN A 72 -7.96 -12.42 8.00
CA ASN A 72 -8.74 -12.15 6.79
C ASN A 72 -8.09 -12.71 5.52
N ARG A 73 -6.74 -12.80 5.49
CA ARG A 73 -6.01 -13.27 4.31
C ARG A 73 -5.71 -14.76 4.37
N LEU A 74 -5.05 -15.20 5.44
CA LEU A 74 -4.62 -16.61 5.60
C LEU A 74 -5.69 -17.49 6.23
N LYS A 75 -6.62 -16.90 7.01
CA LYS A 75 -7.70 -17.61 7.71
C LYS A 75 -7.21 -18.70 8.69
N TYR A 76 -6.01 -18.55 9.26
CA TYR A 76 -5.54 -19.44 10.34
C TYR A 76 -6.27 -19.21 11.67
N ALA A 77 -6.89 -18.04 11.81
CA ALA A 77 -7.71 -17.68 12.95
C ALA A 77 -9.03 -17.08 12.43
N LEU A 78 -10.12 -17.40 13.10
CA LEU A 78 -11.45 -16.82 12.87
C LEU A 78 -11.67 -15.61 13.79
N THR A 79 -11.17 -15.69 15.02
CA THR A 79 -11.38 -14.67 16.07
C THR A 79 -10.12 -13.89 16.44
N TYR A 80 -10.29 -12.71 17.05
CA TYR A 80 -9.18 -11.90 17.56
C TYR A 80 -8.38 -12.60 18.67
N ARG A 81 -9.05 -13.43 19.50
CA ARG A 81 -8.42 -14.16 20.60
C ARG A 81 -7.46 -15.23 20.10
N GLU A 82 -7.85 -15.97 19.07
CA GLU A 82 -6.99 -16.96 18.40
C GLU A 82 -5.75 -16.31 17.79
N VAL A 83 -5.89 -15.16 17.12
CA VAL A 83 -4.74 -14.43 16.58
C VAL A 83 -3.75 -14.07 17.69
N ILE A 84 -4.24 -13.58 18.82
CA ILE A 84 -3.38 -13.24 19.97
C ILE A 84 -2.68 -14.51 20.49
N ALA A 85 -3.38 -15.63 20.59
CA ALA A 85 -2.78 -16.90 21.02
C ALA A 85 -1.63 -17.33 20.09
N ILE A 86 -1.83 -17.28 18.77
CA ILE A 86 -0.80 -17.63 17.76
C ILE A 86 0.42 -16.72 17.90
N LEU A 87 0.20 -15.42 18.08
CA LEU A 87 1.27 -14.42 18.21
C LEU A 87 2.04 -14.59 19.53
N MET A 88 1.35 -14.86 20.64
CA MET A 88 1.99 -15.08 21.95
C MET A 88 2.84 -16.35 21.98
N GLN A 89 2.46 -17.36 21.21
CA GLN A 89 3.26 -18.57 21.00
C GLN A 89 4.49 -18.35 20.09
N ARG A 90 4.72 -17.13 19.59
CA ARG A 90 5.91 -16.75 18.80
C ARG A 90 6.08 -17.51 17.48
N HIS A 91 4.97 -17.96 16.88
CA HIS A 91 4.99 -18.70 15.62
C HIS A 91 5.00 -17.85 14.36
N VAL A 92 4.91 -16.53 14.50
CA VAL A 92 4.91 -15.61 13.36
C VAL A 92 6.17 -14.76 13.40
N LEU A 93 6.93 -14.86 12.33
CA LEU A 93 8.14 -14.08 12.10
C LEU A 93 7.84 -13.07 11.00
N VAL A 94 8.28 -11.82 11.19
CA VAL A 94 8.28 -10.80 10.13
C VAL A 94 9.72 -10.35 9.93
N ASP A 95 10.19 -10.46 8.70
CA ASP A 95 11.58 -10.23 8.30
C ASP A 95 12.57 -10.99 9.21
N GLY A 96 12.29 -12.26 9.52
CA GLY A 96 13.11 -13.12 10.39
C GLY A 96 13.03 -12.82 11.89
N LYS A 97 12.26 -11.80 12.31
CA LYS A 97 12.10 -11.44 13.74
C LYS A 97 10.74 -11.87 14.25
N VAL A 98 10.71 -12.50 15.43
CA VAL A 98 9.46 -12.84 16.14
C VAL A 98 8.68 -11.58 16.44
N ARG A 99 7.41 -11.55 16.02
CA ARG A 99 6.48 -10.46 16.33
C ARG A 99 5.29 -11.00 17.11
N THR A 100 5.07 -10.41 18.28
CA THR A 100 3.94 -10.73 19.17
C THR A 100 2.83 -9.66 19.10
N ASP A 101 3.12 -8.49 18.52
CA ASP A 101 2.16 -7.40 18.40
C ASP A 101 1.13 -7.69 17.28
N LYS A 102 -0.14 -7.78 17.67
CA LYS A 102 -1.29 -7.95 16.77
C LYS A 102 -1.45 -6.80 15.76
N THR A 103 -1.07 -5.59 16.15
CA THR A 103 -1.22 -4.37 15.35
C THR A 103 0.04 -3.98 14.60
N TYR A 104 1.06 -4.85 14.57
CA TYR A 104 2.32 -4.58 13.89
C TYR A 104 2.11 -4.25 12.40
N PRO A 105 2.59 -3.11 11.90
CA PRO A 105 2.37 -2.69 10.52
C PRO A 105 3.33 -3.45 9.58
N ALA A 106 2.86 -4.53 8.97
CA ALA A 106 3.57 -5.19 7.88
C ALA A 106 3.23 -4.49 6.55
N GLY A 107 4.22 -4.22 5.71
CA GLY A 107 4.06 -3.39 4.52
C GLY A 107 4.61 -4.02 3.25
N PHE A 108 4.81 -3.18 2.25
CA PHE A 108 5.30 -3.62 0.95
C PHE A 108 6.70 -4.24 1.05
N MET A 109 6.92 -5.36 0.36
CA MET A 109 8.16 -6.17 0.35
C MET A 109 8.51 -6.89 1.65
N ASP A 110 7.75 -6.74 2.74
CA ASP A 110 7.97 -7.52 3.97
C ASP A 110 7.77 -9.02 3.72
N VAL A 111 8.61 -9.82 4.38
CA VAL A 111 8.50 -11.28 4.38
C VAL A 111 7.88 -11.71 5.70
N VAL A 112 6.73 -12.40 5.63
CA VAL A 112 6.05 -13.02 6.76
C VAL A 112 6.30 -14.52 6.67
N SER A 113 7.00 -15.08 7.65
CA SER A 113 7.34 -16.49 7.70
C SER A 113 6.68 -17.17 8.89
N ILE A 114 6.14 -18.37 8.65
CA ILE A 114 5.47 -19.20 9.67
C ILE A 114 6.20 -20.55 9.72
N PRO A 115 7.19 -20.71 10.62
CA PRO A 115 8.01 -21.93 10.68
C PRO A 115 7.22 -23.20 11.00
N LYS A 116 6.05 -23.08 11.65
CA LYS A 116 5.21 -24.25 11.95
C LYS A 116 4.62 -24.90 10.70
N THR A 117 4.23 -24.08 9.72
CA THR A 117 3.65 -24.56 8.46
C THR A 117 4.67 -24.61 7.33
N ASN A 118 5.91 -24.14 7.58
CA ASN A 118 6.94 -23.93 6.56
C ASN A 118 6.46 -23.07 5.39
N GLU A 119 5.55 -22.12 5.67
CA GLU A 119 5.01 -21.22 4.66
C GLU A 119 5.65 -19.84 4.78
N ASN A 120 6.15 -19.34 3.66
CA ASN A 120 6.76 -18.03 3.52
C ASN A 120 5.92 -17.16 2.59
N PHE A 121 5.61 -15.94 3.03
CA PHE A 121 4.79 -15.00 2.28
C PHE A 121 5.50 -13.66 2.12
N ARG A 122 5.33 -13.04 0.95
CA ARG A 122 5.72 -11.64 0.72
C ARG A 122 4.49 -10.78 0.50
N LEU A 123 4.49 -9.63 1.14
CA LEU A 123 3.45 -8.62 0.93
C LEU A 123 3.74 -7.82 -0.33
N LEU A 124 2.89 -8.01 -1.34
CA LEU A 124 2.97 -7.30 -2.62
C LEU A 124 1.65 -6.60 -2.93
N TYR A 125 1.71 -5.63 -3.85
CA TYR A 125 0.53 -5.02 -4.42
C TYR A 125 0.01 -5.82 -5.61
N ASP A 126 -1.30 -5.99 -5.65
CA ASP A 126 -2.06 -6.45 -6.81
C ASP A 126 -2.32 -5.29 -7.78
N THR A 127 -2.67 -5.55 -9.04
CA THR A 127 -2.89 -4.53 -10.08
C THR A 127 -4.08 -3.60 -9.78
N LYS A 128 -4.95 -4.02 -8.85
CA LYS A 128 -6.07 -3.23 -8.29
C LYS A 128 -5.64 -2.37 -7.09
N GLY A 129 -4.35 -2.35 -6.75
CA GLY A 129 -3.78 -1.55 -5.66
C GLY A 129 -4.01 -2.10 -4.25
N ARG A 130 -4.39 -3.37 -4.12
CA ARG A 130 -4.66 -4.05 -2.84
C ARG A 130 -3.43 -4.86 -2.41
N PHE A 131 -3.22 -5.02 -1.10
CA PHE A 131 -2.23 -5.97 -0.60
C PHE A 131 -2.67 -7.42 -0.86
N ARG A 132 -1.74 -8.21 -1.38
CA ARG A 132 -1.86 -9.65 -1.58
C ARG A 132 -0.64 -10.33 -0.97
N LEU A 133 -0.88 -11.44 -0.28
CA LEU A 133 0.19 -12.34 0.15
C LEU A 133 0.55 -13.24 -1.03
N HIS A 134 1.82 -13.17 -1.44
CA HIS A 134 2.38 -14.06 -2.43
C HIS A 134 3.21 -15.12 -1.72
N SER A 135 2.97 -16.40 -2.01
CA SER A 135 3.77 -17.51 -1.49
C SER A 135 5.16 -17.50 -2.11
N LEU A 136 6.18 -17.60 -1.27
CA LEU A 136 7.60 -17.59 -1.66
C LEU A 136 8.26 -18.95 -1.45
N ARG A 137 9.36 -19.16 -2.16
CA ARG A 137 10.31 -20.23 -1.87
C ARG A 137 11.27 -19.79 -0.75
N ASP A 138 11.87 -20.74 -0.06
CA ASP A 138 12.75 -20.46 1.09
C ASP A 138 13.99 -19.63 0.72
N GLU A 139 14.56 -19.85 -0.46
CA GLU A 139 15.68 -19.04 -0.97
C GLU A 139 15.30 -17.57 -1.15
N GLU A 140 14.07 -17.30 -1.59
CA GLU A 140 13.56 -15.94 -1.79
C GLU A 140 13.13 -15.29 -0.48
N ALA A 141 12.83 -16.08 0.54
CA ALA A 141 12.45 -15.60 1.86
C ALA A 141 13.65 -15.02 2.63
N LYS A 142 14.88 -15.43 2.30
CA LYS A 142 16.11 -14.96 2.96
C LYS A 142 16.43 -13.49 2.65
N PHE A 143 16.06 -13.01 1.47
CA PHE A 143 16.39 -11.65 1.06
C PHE A 143 15.16 -10.78 0.85
N LYS A 144 15.36 -9.48 1.05
CA LYS A 144 14.34 -8.45 0.89
C LYS A 144 14.86 -7.33 -0.01
N LEU A 145 13.98 -6.76 -0.82
CA LEU A 145 14.28 -5.52 -1.53
C LEU A 145 13.81 -4.33 -0.68
N CYS A 146 14.72 -3.38 -0.44
CA CYS A 146 14.41 -2.15 0.29
C CYS A 146 14.78 -0.95 -0.58
N LYS A 147 13.86 0.00 -0.75
CA LYS A 147 14.16 1.27 -1.42
C LYS A 147 14.89 2.21 -0.46
N VAL A 148 15.93 2.87 -0.95
CA VAL A 148 16.66 3.92 -0.23
C VAL A 148 15.85 5.21 -0.27
N ARG A 149 15.47 5.70 0.90
CA ARG A 149 14.70 6.94 1.05
C ARG A 149 15.61 8.17 1.10
N SER A 150 16.69 8.09 1.88
CA SER A 150 17.66 9.17 2.02
C SER A 150 19.04 8.60 2.32
N VAL A 151 20.06 9.26 1.79
CA VAL A 151 21.47 9.05 2.14
C VAL A 151 21.90 10.26 2.95
N GLN A 152 22.44 10.05 4.14
CA GLN A 152 22.81 11.11 5.07
C GLN A 152 24.15 10.78 5.73
N PHE A 153 24.85 11.82 6.17
CA PHE A 153 26.06 11.68 6.98
C PHE A 153 25.70 11.89 8.45
N GLY A 154 26.16 10.98 9.30
CA GLY A 154 25.99 11.06 10.74
C GLY A 154 27.07 11.88 11.40
N GLN A 155 27.01 11.92 12.73
CA GLN A 155 28.12 12.43 13.53
C GLN A 155 29.40 11.66 13.18
N LYS A 156 30.54 12.37 13.16
CA LYS A 156 31.85 11.83 12.74
C LYS A 156 31.93 11.44 11.25
N GLY A 157 31.05 11.97 10.41
CA GLY A 157 31.12 11.76 8.96
C GLY A 157 30.73 10.35 8.50
N ILE A 158 30.10 9.55 9.36
CA ILE A 158 29.72 8.17 9.04
C ILE A 158 28.53 8.19 8.07
N PRO A 159 28.66 7.69 6.83
CA PRO A 159 27.53 7.62 5.90
C PRO A 159 26.53 6.55 6.36
N TYR A 160 25.24 6.88 6.33
CA TYR A 160 24.16 5.94 6.55
C TYR A 160 23.01 6.17 5.56
N ILE A 161 22.31 5.08 5.24
CA ILE A 161 21.09 5.13 4.45
C ILE A 161 19.88 4.81 5.31
N ASN A 162 18.79 5.51 5.04
CA ASN A 162 17.47 5.18 5.56
C ASN A 162 16.67 4.49 4.48
N THR A 163 16.11 3.33 4.81
CA THR A 163 15.26 2.54 3.91
C THR A 163 13.79 2.89 4.08
N TYR A 164 12.96 2.47 3.12
CA TYR A 164 11.51 2.59 3.20
C TYR A 164 10.90 1.90 4.43
N ASP A 165 11.50 0.80 4.87
CA ASP A 165 11.05 0.01 6.03
C ASP A 165 11.50 0.61 7.37
N GLY A 166 12.08 1.81 7.37
CA GLY A 166 12.58 2.45 8.58
C GLY A 166 13.86 1.83 9.15
N ARG A 167 14.55 0.96 8.41
CA ARG A 167 15.89 0.45 8.79
C ARG A 167 16.96 1.47 8.41
N THR A 168 17.93 1.66 9.28
CA THR A 168 19.13 2.46 9.01
C THR A 168 20.33 1.53 8.87
N ILE A 169 21.00 1.61 7.72
CA ILE A 169 22.19 0.80 7.41
C ILE A 169 23.39 1.75 7.35
N ARG A 170 24.44 1.43 8.10
CA ARG A 170 25.69 2.20 8.17
C ARG A 170 26.68 1.66 7.15
N TYR A 171 27.57 2.53 6.67
CA TYR A 171 28.61 2.18 5.69
C TYR A 171 28.04 1.53 4.41
N PRO A 172 27.07 2.18 3.74
CA PRO A 172 26.64 1.74 2.41
C PRO A 172 27.78 1.91 1.39
N ASP A 173 27.70 1.18 0.27
CA ASP A 173 28.56 1.44 -0.89
C ASP A 173 28.36 2.90 -1.38
N PRO A 174 29.44 3.66 -1.63
CA PRO A 174 29.37 5.04 -2.14
C PRO A 174 28.55 5.21 -3.44
N LEU A 175 28.37 4.15 -4.22
CA LEU A 175 27.58 4.16 -5.45
C LEU A 175 26.07 4.23 -5.21
N ILE A 176 25.61 3.92 -4.00
CA ILE A 176 24.18 3.88 -3.64
C ILE A 176 23.66 5.31 -3.44
N LYS A 177 22.65 5.69 -4.21
CA LYS A 177 21.99 6.99 -4.14
C LYS A 177 20.55 6.88 -3.63
N ALA A 178 19.93 8.02 -3.36
CA ALA A 178 18.52 8.06 -3.01
C ALA A 178 17.65 7.53 -4.16
N ASN A 179 16.59 6.78 -3.81
CA ASN A 179 15.68 6.07 -4.72
C ASN A 179 16.21 4.80 -5.37
N ASP A 180 17.49 4.47 -5.18
CA ASP A 180 18.00 3.15 -5.52
C ASP A 180 17.36 2.07 -4.64
N THR A 181 17.43 0.82 -5.09
CA THR A 181 16.91 -0.33 -4.33
C THR A 181 18.06 -1.22 -3.92
N ILE A 182 18.15 -1.53 -2.64
CA ILE A 182 19.13 -2.46 -2.08
C ILE A 182 18.48 -3.83 -1.88
N LYS A 183 19.27 -4.88 -2.07
CA LYS A 183 18.94 -6.25 -1.69
C LYS A 183 19.58 -6.52 -0.35
N LEU A 184 18.73 -6.61 0.67
CA LEU A 184 19.10 -6.86 2.05
C LEU A 184 18.96 -8.35 2.36
N ASP A 185 19.98 -8.97 2.93
CA ASP A 185 19.85 -10.28 3.55
C ASP A 185 19.21 -10.11 4.94
N LEU A 186 18.16 -10.85 5.25
CA LEU A 186 17.44 -10.75 6.50
C LEU A 186 18.17 -11.40 7.67
N GLU A 187 19.01 -12.40 7.41
CA GLU A 187 19.79 -13.09 8.45
C GLU A 187 20.95 -12.20 8.91
N GLU A 188 21.81 -11.81 7.97
CA GLU A 188 22.99 -10.99 8.28
C GLU A 188 22.68 -9.50 8.42
N ASN A 189 21.53 -9.03 7.91
CA ASN A 189 21.18 -7.61 7.82
C ASN A 189 22.22 -6.76 7.07
N LYS A 190 22.91 -7.37 6.09
CA LYS A 190 23.89 -6.72 5.21
C LYS A 190 23.34 -6.58 3.79
N ILE A 191 23.89 -5.60 3.06
CA ILE A 191 23.57 -5.37 1.66
C ILE A 191 24.35 -6.40 0.84
N THR A 192 23.63 -7.21 0.05
CA THR A 192 24.24 -8.18 -0.88
C THR A 192 24.49 -7.53 -2.22
N ASP A 193 23.46 -6.89 -2.77
CA ASP A 193 23.49 -6.24 -4.07
C ASP A 193 22.66 -4.95 -4.03
N PHE A 194 22.85 -4.09 -5.03
CA PHE A 194 21.97 -2.94 -5.24
C PHE A 194 21.60 -2.77 -6.72
N ILE A 195 20.49 -2.07 -6.94
CA ILE A 195 19.93 -1.70 -8.24
C ILE A 195 19.84 -0.18 -8.30
N LYS A 196 20.51 0.40 -9.29
CA LYS A 196 20.44 1.82 -9.59
C LYS A 196 19.09 2.21 -10.19
N PHE A 197 18.62 3.39 -9.84
CA PHE A 197 17.41 3.97 -10.38
C PHE A 197 17.65 4.60 -11.77
N ASP A 198 17.77 3.74 -12.78
CA ASP A 198 18.05 4.13 -14.17
C ASP A 198 16.96 3.66 -15.14
N VAL A 199 16.95 4.29 -16.32
CA VAL A 199 16.07 3.93 -17.45
C VAL A 199 16.37 2.50 -17.89
N GLY A 200 15.32 1.75 -18.27
CA GLY A 200 15.44 0.36 -18.68
C GLY A 200 15.31 -0.66 -17.54
N ASN A 201 15.29 -0.22 -16.29
CA ASN A 201 15.03 -1.12 -15.16
C ASN A 201 13.53 -1.35 -14.93
N ILE A 202 13.20 -2.55 -14.45
CA ILE A 202 11.84 -2.95 -14.11
C ILE A 202 11.44 -2.40 -12.74
N VAL A 203 10.26 -1.81 -12.70
CA VAL A 203 9.70 -1.12 -11.53
C VAL A 203 8.29 -1.57 -11.24
N MET A 204 7.93 -1.53 -9.96
CA MET A 204 6.56 -1.64 -9.48
C MET A 204 6.10 -0.30 -8.91
N VAL A 205 4.86 0.07 -9.21
CA VAL A 205 4.24 1.28 -8.65
C VAL A 205 3.64 0.98 -7.28
N THR A 206 4.03 1.74 -6.26
CA THR A 206 3.56 1.56 -4.86
C THR A 206 2.39 2.48 -4.50
N GLY A 207 2.14 3.55 -5.26
CA GLY A 207 1.16 4.58 -4.91
C GLY A 207 0.37 5.15 -6.10
N GLY A 208 -0.77 5.78 -5.79
CA GLY A 208 -1.65 6.41 -6.80
C GLY A 208 -2.55 5.43 -7.56
N ARG A 209 -3.15 5.91 -8.66
CA ARG A 209 -4.12 5.15 -9.48
C ARG A 209 -3.51 3.92 -10.17
N ASN A 210 -2.19 3.93 -10.37
CA ASN A 210 -1.42 2.88 -11.05
C ASN A 210 -0.74 1.90 -10.08
N ARG A 211 -1.09 1.91 -8.79
CA ARG A 211 -0.51 1.02 -7.78
C ARG A 211 -0.63 -0.46 -8.18
N GLY A 212 0.48 -1.20 -8.00
CA GLY A 212 0.62 -2.62 -8.32
C GLY A 212 0.83 -2.94 -9.79
N ARG A 213 0.90 -1.92 -10.66
CA ARG A 213 1.38 -2.11 -12.04
C ARG A 213 2.89 -2.29 -12.06
N VAL A 214 3.36 -3.12 -12.99
CA VAL A 214 4.78 -3.42 -13.19
C VAL A 214 5.14 -3.16 -14.64
N GLY A 215 6.19 -2.37 -14.83
CA GLY A 215 6.69 -2.02 -16.15
C GLY A 215 8.14 -1.60 -16.13
N ILE A 216 8.66 -1.23 -17.28
CA ILE A 216 10.03 -0.77 -17.49
C ILE A 216 10.03 0.75 -17.56
N ILE A 217 11.00 1.40 -16.89
CA ILE A 217 11.17 2.86 -17.00
C ILE A 217 11.62 3.18 -18.43
N LYS A 218 10.87 4.03 -19.14
CA LYS A 218 11.24 4.55 -20.47
C LYS A 218 11.95 5.89 -20.41
N ASN A 219 11.37 6.83 -19.69
CA ASN A 219 11.87 8.19 -19.64
C ASN A 219 11.69 8.79 -18.24
N ARG A 220 12.62 9.63 -17.84
CA ARG A 220 12.62 10.37 -16.58
C ARG A 220 12.63 11.87 -16.89
N GLU A 221 11.51 12.52 -16.64
CA GLU A 221 11.36 13.96 -16.81
C GLU A 221 11.69 14.67 -15.50
N LYS A 222 12.71 15.51 -15.55
CA LYS A 222 13.14 16.33 -14.42
C LYS A 222 12.58 17.74 -14.58
N HIS A 223 11.73 18.14 -13.65
CA HIS A 223 11.25 19.51 -13.52
C HIS A 223 11.95 20.17 -12.32
N LYS A 224 12.62 21.30 -12.54
CA LYS A 224 13.24 22.05 -11.44
C LYS A 224 12.15 22.56 -10.49
N GLY A 225 12.26 22.26 -9.20
CA GLY A 225 11.32 22.72 -8.17
C GLY A 225 10.00 21.94 -8.07
N SER A 226 9.76 20.95 -8.92
CA SER A 226 8.56 20.09 -8.85
C SER A 226 8.93 18.62 -8.74
N PHE A 227 7.91 17.76 -8.65
CA PHE A 227 8.10 16.32 -8.65
C PHE A 227 8.60 15.84 -10.02
N GLU A 228 9.57 14.93 -10.00
CA GLU A 228 9.99 14.24 -11.21
C GLU A 228 8.91 13.25 -11.67
N THR A 229 8.60 13.32 -12.96
CA THR A 229 7.63 12.45 -13.63
C THR A 229 8.38 11.32 -14.33
N ILE A 230 7.87 10.10 -14.15
CA ILE A 230 8.49 8.89 -14.69
C ILE A 230 7.49 8.20 -15.59
N HIS A 231 7.89 8.04 -16.85
CA HIS A 231 7.14 7.31 -17.85
C HIS A 231 7.54 5.84 -17.81
N ILE A 232 6.55 4.99 -17.61
CA ILE A 232 6.69 3.54 -17.45
C ILE A 232 5.88 2.86 -18.55
N GLN A 233 6.46 1.84 -19.17
CA GLN A 233 5.76 0.98 -20.12
C GLN A 233 5.57 -0.42 -19.53
N ASP A 234 4.33 -0.89 -19.50
CA ASP A 234 4.01 -2.27 -19.13
C ASP A 234 4.44 -3.27 -20.21
N ALA A 235 4.46 -4.57 -19.88
CA ALA A 235 4.79 -5.64 -20.83
C ALA A 235 3.83 -5.73 -22.04
N LEU A 236 2.58 -5.23 -21.92
CA LEU A 236 1.62 -5.13 -23.04
C LEU A 236 1.81 -3.87 -23.89
N GLY A 237 2.81 -3.04 -23.59
CA GLY A 237 3.07 -1.81 -24.33
C GLY A 237 2.29 -0.59 -23.86
N HIS A 238 1.37 -0.75 -22.89
CA HIS A 238 0.64 0.39 -22.31
C HIS A 238 1.58 1.31 -21.52
N GLU A 239 1.55 2.59 -21.86
CA GLU A 239 2.36 3.61 -21.19
C GLU A 239 1.55 4.37 -20.15
N PHE A 240 2.19 4.71 -19.04
CA PHE A 240 1.61 5.60 -18.04
C PHE A 240 2.70 6.33 -17.26
N ALA A 241 2.32 7.47 -16.69
CA ALA A 241 3.20 8.31 -15.90
C ALA A 241 2.92 8.17 -14.39
N THR A 242 3.98 8.24 -13.58
CA THR A 242 3.89 8.33 -12.12
C THR A 242 4.95 9.26 -11.54
N ARG A 243 4.75 9.72 -10.30
CA ARG A 243 5.77 10.49 -9.56
C ARG A 243 6.88 9.56 -9.07
N LEU A 244 8.13 10.04 -9.05
CA LEU A 244 9.31 9.31 -8.54
C LEU A 244 9.11 8.66 -7.16
N GLY A 245 8.41 9.33 -6.23
CA GLY A 245 8.14 8.79 -4.89
C GLY A 245 7.36 7.48 -4.90
N ASN A 246 6.51 7.26 -5.92
CA ASN A 246 5.63 6.09 -6.03
C ASN A 246 6.26 4.94 -6.83
N VAL A 247 7.48 5.10 -7.32
CA VAL A 247 8.17 4.09 -8.13
C VAL A 247 9.14 3.30 -7.26
N PHE A 248 9.12 1.98 -7.36
CA PHE A 248 10.02 1.08 -6.65
C PHE A 248 10.69 0.13 -7.65
N THR A 249 12.02 0.09 -7.70
CA THR A 249 12.75 -0.76 -8.63
C THR A 249 12.84 -2.18 -8.11
N ILE A 250 12.44 -3.16 -8.93
CA ILE A 250 12.35 -4.57 -8.52
C ILE A 250 13.40 -5.47 -9.20
N GLY A 251 14.10 -4.97 -10.22
CA GLY A 251 15.08 -5.75 -10.96
C GLY A 251 15.90 -4.91 -11.94
N LYS A 252 16.93 -5.54 -12.49
CA LYS A 252 17.81 -4.96 -13.52
C LYS A 252 17.32 -5.40 -14.91
N GLY A 253 17.14 -4.45 -15.83
CA GLY A 253 16.60 -4.73 -17.15
C GLY A 253 15.19 -5.31 -17.07
N SER A 254 14.94 -6.39 -17.83
CA SER A 254 13.64 -7.08 -17.90
C SER A 254 13.44 -8.14 -16.80
N LYS A 255 14.49 -8.56 -16.10
CA LYS A 255 14.41 -9.66 -15.12
C LYS A 255 14.10 -9.12 -13.71
N PRO A 256 12.91 -9.39 -13.14
CA PRO A 256 12.63 -9.04 -11.75
C PRO A 256 13.43 -9.95 -10.80
N TRP A 257 13.90 -9.40 -9.68
CA TRP A 257 14.54 -10.19 -8.62
C TRP A 257 13.55 -10.81 -7.64
N VAL A 258 12.28 -10.38 -7.71
CA VAL A 258 11.20 -10.83 -6.83
C VAL A 258 10.10 -11.48 -7.66
N SER A 259 9.52 -12.54 -7.14
CA SER A 259 8.37 -13.22 -7.71
C SER A 259 7.14 -12.31 -7.72
N LEU A 260 6.47 -12.24 -8.89
CA LEU A 260 5.33 -11.36 -9.10
C LEU A 260 4.00 -12.10 -8.88
N PRO A 261 2.96 -11.41 -8.38
CA PRO A 261 1.64 -12.00 -8.21
C PRO A 261 1.00 -12.37 -9.56
N LYS A 262 -0.06 -13.19 -9.50
CA LYS A 262 -0.84 -13.63 -10.67
C LYS A 262 -1.24 -12.42 -11.53
N GLY A 263 -0.81 -12.40 -12.79
CA GLY A 263 -1.02 -11.28 -13.71
C GLY A 263 0.22 -10.41 -13.95
N LYS A 264 1.37 -10.72 -13.32
CA LYS A 264 2.69 -10.08 -13.56
C LYS A 264 2.67 -8.54 -13.51
N GLY A 265 1.71 -7.94 -12.80
CA GLY A 265 1.55 -6.49 -12.72
C GLY A 265 0.89 -5.83 -13.94
N ILE A 266 0.27 -6.60 -14.84
CA ILE A 266 -0.44 -6.06 -16.01
C ILE A 266 -1.88 -5.70 -15.62
N LYS A 267 -2.24 -4.43 -15.78
CA LYS A 267 -3.61 -3.97 -15.58
C LYS A 267 -4.36 -3.98 -16.91
N LEU A 268 -5.36 -4.86 -16.99
CA LEU A 268 -6.26 -4.95 -18.12
C LEU A 268 -7.25 -3.77 -18.12
N SER A 269 -7.74 -3.42 -19.31
CA SER A 269 -8.84 -2.47 -19.44
C SER A 269 -10.15 -3.06 -18.87
N ILE A 270 -11.12 -2.19 -18.56
CA ILE A 270 -12.42 -2.61 -18.00
C ILE A 270 -13.13 -3.58 -18.95
N ILE A 271 -13.04 -3.31 -20.26
CA ILE A 271 -13.66 -4.13 -21.31
C ILE A 271 -12.97 -5.50 -21.39
N GLU A 272 -11.64 -5.55 -21.34
CA GLU A 272 -10.89 -6.81 -21.33
C GLU A 272 -11.13 -7.63 -20.07
N GLU A 273 -11.20 -6.99 -18.89
CA GLU A 273 -11.57 -7.69 -17.65
C GLU A 273 -12.98 -8.28 -17.75
N ALA A 274 -13.94 -7.53 -18.31
CA ALA A 274 -15.32 -7.99 -18.50
C ALA A 274 -15.40 -9.17 -19.46
N ARG A 275 -14.74 -9.09 -20.63
CA ARG A 275 -14.66 -10.19 -21.60
C ARG A 275 -14.01 -11.43 -20.98
N LYS A 276 -12.91 -11.25 -20.25
CA LYS A 276 -12.23 -12.36 -19.56
C LYS A 276 -13.13 -13.02 -18.51
N ARG A 277 -13.95 -12.24 -17.80
CA ARG A 277 -14.92 -12.76 -16.83
C ARG A 277 -16.05 -13.53 -17.53
N GLN A 278 -16.60 -12.99 -18.62
CA GLN A 278 -17.62 -13.68 -19.42
C GLN A 278 -17.10 -14.99 -20.00
N ALA A 279 -15.88 -14.99 -20.56
CA ALA A 279 -15.24 -16.19 -21.07
C ALA A 279 -15.02 -17.25 -19.96
N ALA A 280 -14.61 -16.82 -18.76
CA ALA A 280 -14.46 -17.73 -17.62
C ALA A 280 -15.81 -18.27 -17.11
N GLN A 281 -16.90 -17.51 -17.23
CA GLN A 281 -18.25 -17.96 -16.89
C GLN A 281 -18.84 -18.90 -17.94
N ALA A 282 -18.52 -18.70 -19.22
CA ALA A 282 -18.95 -19.60 -20.29
C ALA A 282 -18.18 -20.93 -20.31
N ALA A 283 -16.97 -20.94 -19.74
CA ALA A 283 -16.13 -22.14 -19.63
C ALA A 283 -16.32 -22.93 -18.32
N ALA A 284 -17.09 -22.40 -17.37
CA ALA A 284 -17.39 -23.02 -16.08
C ALA A 284 -18.79 -23.63 -16.11
#